data_AF-X6P4T8-F1
#
_entry.id   AF-X6P4T8-F1
#
_cell.length_a   1.000
_cell.length_b   1.000
_cell.length_c   1.000
_cell.angle_alpha   90.00
_cell.angle_beta   90.00
_cell.angle_gamma   90.00
#
_symmetry.space_group_name_H-M   'P 1'
#
loop_
_entity.id
_entity.type
_entity.pdbx_description
1 polymer ?
#
loop_
_entity_poly.entity_id
_entity_poly.type
_entity_poly.pdbx_seq_one_letter_code
_entity_poly.pdbx_strand_id
1 'polypeptide(L)'
;MQERLAILPTTFSFHSFFFKKSLSYPYLFIQQRKGKKTESSKGKNQVQLAVSLLGGVGPMAAYHTSVVINNTECFAQKKQLDTKCIRTSDFFDGSGVMSSTDFASHQNKQQFQIIDIGYTNKTPTQMLSALRGHFESGTYDLLRKNCNSFSDCALWFLCKQRLNKQFNSMEKLGTQMMSTMMQNSEYKPNPKADNFDKEKVIESLDTKSVFKKTDGLSLGGTNAQDVNEMRNKRLEMLEKRMNQ
;
A
#
# COMPACT_ATOMS: atom_id res chain seq x y z
N MET A 1 47.72 -2.01 50.69
CA MET A 1 46.36 -1.45 50.62
C MET A 1 46.05 -1.15 49.16
N GLN A 2 45.27 -2.00 48.50
CA GLN A 2 44.78 -1.78 47.13
C GLN A 2 43.28 -1.48 47.24
N GLU A 3 42.88 -0.25 46.97
CA GLU A 3 41.48 0.15 46.86
C GLU A 3 40.88 -0.42 45.57
N ARG A 4 39.85 -1.26 45.71
CA ARG A 4 39.00 -1.70 44.60
C ARG A 4 37.86 -0.70 44.45
N LEU A 5 37.87 0.08 43.38
CA LEU A 5 36.74 0.87 42.93
C LEU A 5 35.65 -0.05 42.36
N ALA A 6 34.51 -0.13 43.04
CA ALA A 6 33.33 -0.84 42.59
C ALA A 6 32.59 -0.01 41.52
N ILE A 7 32.60 -0.49 40.29
CA ILE A 7 31.79 0.05 39.18
C ILE A 7 30.38 -0.53 39.35
N LEU A 8 29.44 0.30 39.79
CA LEU A 8 28.02 -0.08 39.85
C LEU A 8 27.41 -0.07 38.44
N PRO A 9 26.62 -1.10 38.07
CA PRO A 9 25.92 -1.12 36.79
C PRO A 9 24.80 -0.07 36.80
N THR A 10 24.91 0.95 35.95
CA THR A 10 23.80 1.86 35.61
C THR A 10 22.76 1.10 34.78
N THR A 11 21.77 0.53 35.45
CA THR A 11 20.56 0.01 34.80
C THR A 11 19.68 1.19 34.41
N PHE A 12 19.78 1.62 33.14
CA PHE A 12 18.85 2.58 32.55
C PHE A 12 17.51 1.88 32.30
N SER A 13 16.64 1.88 33.31
CA SER A 13 15.26 1.40 33.18
C SER A 13 14.47 2.43 32.36
N PHE A 14 14.21 2.13 31.10
CA PHE A 14 13.18 2.81 30.30
C PHE A 14 11.81 2.45 30.89
N HIS A 15 11.44 3.14 31.97
CA HIS A 15 10.07 3.14 32.43
C HIS A 15 9.20 3.72 31.33
N SER A 16 8.26 2.91 30.85
CA SER A 16 7.21 3.24 29.92
C SER A 16 6.53 4.57 30.28
N PHE A 17 7.00 5.66 29.68
CA PHE A 17 6.32 6.95 29.68
C PHE A 17 5.18 6.90 28.64
N PHE A 18 4.27 5.94 28.79
CA PHE A 18 3.00 5.96 28.10
C PHE A 18 2.06 6.84 28.92
N PHE A 19 1.98 8.10 28.51
CA PHE A 19 0.99 9.05 28.97
C PHE A 19 -0.42 8.50 28.67
N LYS A 20 -1.00 7.75 29.60
CA LYS A 20 -2.45 7.44 29.63
C LYS A 20 -3.20 8.70 30.08
N LYS A 21 -3.22 9.74 29.26
CA LYS A 21 -4.37 10.67 29.26
C LYS A 21 -5.32 10.20 28.18
N SER A 22 -6.28 9.37 28.60
CA SER A 22 -7.50 9.07 27.83
C SER A 22 -8.32 10.36 27.72
N LEU A 23 -7.92 11.25 26.82
CA LEU A 23 -8.77 12.34 26.40
C LEU A 23 -9.80 11.75 25.43
N SER A 24 -11.03 11.62 25.90
CA SER A 24 -12.20 11.36 25.07
C SER A 24 -12.34 12.53 24.10
N TYR A 25 -11.84 12.38 22.88
CA TYR A 25 -12.02 13.36 21.83
C TYR A 25 -13.37 13.09 21.16
N PRO A 26 -14.33 14.05 21.17
CA PRO A 26 -15.56 13.90 20.40
C PRO A 26 -15.20 13.76 18.92
N TYR A 27 -15.56 12.61 18.36
CA TYR A 27 -15.36 12.22 16.96
C TYR A 27 -16.31 13.01 16.06
N LEU A 28 -16.07 14.31 15.87
CA LEU A 28 -16.79 15.11 14.90
C LEU A 28 -15.92 16.28 14.45
N PHE A 29 -15.25 16.11 13.31
CA PHE A 29 -15.12 17.09 12.22
C PHE A 29 -13.99 16.66 11.28
N ILE A 30 -14.33 16.16 10.09
CA ILE A 30 -13.64 16.58 8.86
C ILE A 30 -14.70 16.75 7.77
N GLN A 31 -15.10 18.00 7.59
CA GLN A 31 -15.57 18.49 6.30
C GLN A 31 -14.76 19.75 6.01
N GLN A 32 -13.86 19.71 5.03
CA GLN A 32 -14.16 20.21 3.69
C GLN A 32 -12.95 20.23 2.75
N ARG A 33 -13.18 19.54 1.64
CA ARG A 33 -12.82 19.82 0.25
C ARG A 33 -12.45 21.28 -0.04
N LYS A 34 -11.16 21.55 -0.23
CA LYS A 34 -10.67 22.45 -1.29
C LYS A 34 -9.59 21.76 -2.12
N GLY A 35 -9.88 20.54 -2.55
CA GLY A 35 -9.18 19.99 -3.71
C GLY A 35 -9.55 20.83 -4.92
N LYS A 36 -8.56 21.44 -5.57
CA LYS A 36 -8.71 22.05 -6.89
C LYS A 36 -9.46 21.02 -7.75
N LYS A 37 -10.67 21.34 -8.24
CA LYS A 37 -11.44 20.46 -9.14
C LYS A 37 -10.57 20.18 -10.36
N THR A 38 -9.78 19.11 -10.32
CA THR A 38 -9.20 18.52 -11.52
C THR A 38 -10.41 18.07 -12.34
N GLU A 39 -10.42 18.43 -13.64
CA GLU A 39 -11.50 18.05 -14.54
C GLU A 39 -11.81 16.57 -14.33
N SER A 40 -13.00 16.28 -13.79
CA SER A 40 -13.32 14.96 -13.30
C SER A 40 -13.24 14.00 -14.48
N SER A 41 -12.28 13.07 -14.45
CA SER A 41 -12.35 11.88 -15.28
C SER A 41 -13.76 11.30 -15.13
N LYS A 42 -14.44 10.99 -16.25
CA LYS A 42 -15.83 10.51 -16.34
C LYS A 42 -16.08 9.13 -15.67
N GLY A 43 -15.31 8.77 -14.65
CA GLY A 43 -15.41 7.51 -13.93
C GLY A 43 -16.70 7.42 -13.12
N LYS A 44 -17.29 6.23 -13.06
CA LYS A 44 -18.50 5.96 -12.27
C LYS A 44 -18.23 5.76 -10.78
N ASN A 45 -17.00 5.41 -10.42
CA ASN A 45 -16.63 5.04 -9.06
C ASN A 45 -15.80 6.15 -8.41
N GLN A 46 -16.26 6.68 -7.28
CA GLN A 46 -15.52 7.67 -6.50
C GLN A 46 -14.33 7.00 -5.81
N VAL A 47 -13.15 7.59 -5.90
CA VAL A 47 -11.93 7.13 -5.25
C VAL A 47 -11.50 8.13 -4.19
N GLN A 48 -11.30 7.64 -2.97
CA GLN A 48 -10.83 8.42 -1.84
C GLN A 48 -9.66 7.67 -1.17
N LEU A 49 -8.86 8.42 -0.43
CA LEU A 49 -7.80 7.90 0.42
C LEU A 49 -8.18 8.18 1.87
N ALA A 50 -8.31 7.12 2.66
CA ALA A 50 -8.49 7.22 4.10
C ALA A 50 -7.12 7.14 4.77
N VAL A 51 -6.86 8.06 5.70
CA VAL A 51 -5.56 8.19 6.38
C VAL A 51 -5.80 8.37 7.87
N SER A 52 -4.96 7.75 8.70
CA SER A 52 -4.91 8.01 10.13
C SER A 52 -3.48 7.97 10.65
N LEU A 53 -3.23 8.69 11.75
CA LEU A 53 -1.95 8.72 12.42
C LEU A 53 -1.81 7.48 13.31
N LEU A 54 -0.74 6.70 13.10
CA LEU A 54 -0.38 5.56 13.94
C LEU A 54 0.52 5.97 15.12
N GLY A 55 1.30 7.04 14.94
CA GLY A 55 2.29 7.51 15.92
C GLY A 55 3.42 8.26 15.22
N GLY A 56 4.53 8.50 15.93
CA GLY A 56 5.68 9.20 15.37
C GLY A 56 6.69 9.62 16.42
N VAL A 57 7.91 9.92 15.98
CA VAL A 57 8.98 10.48 16.84
C VAL A 57 9.48 11.76 16.18
N GLY A 58 9.27 12.90 16.85
CA GLY A 58 9.64 14.22 16.33
C GLY A 58 8.92 14.55 15.01
N PRO A 59 9.63 15.01 13.96
CA PRO A 59 9.02 15.37 12.68
C PRO A 59 8.60 14.14 11.84
N MET A 60 8.85 12.91 12.33
CA MET A 60 8.52 11.68 11.63
C MET A 60 7.18 11.14 12.13
N ALA A 61 6.19 11.12 11.24
CA ALA A 61 4.87 10.57 11.53
C ALA A 61 4.64 9.26 10.75
N ALA A 62 4.19 8.25 11.47
CA ALA A 62 3.72 6.98 10.94
C ALA A 62 2.24 7.11 10.56
N TYR A 63 1.92 6.88 9.29
CA TYR A 63 0.55 6.89 8.82
C TYR A 63 0.10 5.49 8.44
N HIS A 64 -1.18 5.21 8.71
CA HIS A 64 -1.93 4.12 8.11
C HIS A 64 -2.79 4.68 6.99
N THR A 65 -2.77 4.02 5.84
CA THR A 65 -3.57 4.42 4.68
C THR A 65 -4.41 3.27 4.14
N SER A 66 -5.55 3.60 3.57
CA SER A 66 -6.40 2.67 2.82
C SER A 66 -7.09 3.39 1.67
N VAL A 67 -7.41 2.66 0.61
CA VAL A 67 -8.09 3.21 -0.57
C VAL A 67 -9.57 2.87 -0.49
N VAL A 68 -10.42 3.84 -0.76
CA VAL A 68 -11.87 3.72 -0.62
C VAL A 68 -12.50 3.95 -1.99
N ILE A 69 -13.31 2.99 -2.44
CA ILE A 69 -14.01 3.05 -3.73
C ILE A 69 -15.49 2.84 -3.47
N ASN A 70 -16.33 3.84 -3.75
CA ASN A 70 -17.78 3.80 -3.46
C ASN A 70 -18.09 3.28 -2.03
N ASN A 71 -17.41 3.83 -1.03
CA ASN A 71 -17.51 3.44 0.39
C ASN A 71 -16.98 2.04 0.75
N THR A 72 -16.39 1.31 -0.20
CA THR A 72 -15.64 0.08 0.11
C THR A 72 -14.18 0.42 0.36
N GLU A 73 -13.75 0.26 1.61
CA GLU A 73 -12.36 0.40 2.01
C GLU A 73 -11.56 -0.85 1.60
N CYS A 74 -10.35 -0.66 1.08
CA CYS A 74 -9.39 -1.72 0.75
C CYS A 74 -8.01 -1.38 1.32
N PHE A 75 -7.35 -2.33 1.98
CA PHE A 75 -6.04 -2.13 2.61
C PHE A 75 -5.24 -3.43 2.73
N ALA A 76 -3.91 -3.31 2.73
CA ALA A 76 -3.03 -4.42 3.07
C ALA A 76 -2.97 -4.60 4.60
N GLN A 77 -3.02 -5.85 5.05
CA GLN A 77 -3.02 -6.18 6.48
C GLN A 77 -1.82 -7.03 6.85
N LYS A 78 -1.25 -6.74 8.02
CA LYS A 78 -0.28 -7.65 8.66
C LYS A 78 -1.03 -8.87 9.20
N LYS A 79 -0.74 -10.05 8.66
CA LYS A 79 -1.16 -11.30 9.30
C LYS A 79 -0.42 -11.42 10.64
N GLN A 80 -1.14 -11.31 11.75
CA GLN A 80 -0.58 -11.66 13.06
C GLN A 80 -0.44 -13.19 13.11
N LEU A 81 0.80 -13.66 13.24
CA LEU A 81 1.10 -15.10 13.29
C LEU A 81 0.92 -15.69 14.70
N ASP A 82 0.69 -14.85 15.72
CA ASP A 82 0.58 -15.30 17.12
C ASP A 82 -0.86 -15.67 17.52
N THR A 83 -0.99 -16.97 17.77
CA THR A 83 -2.14 -17.81 18.10
C THR A 83 -2.79 -17.52 19.45
N LYS A 84 -3.29 -16.30 19.71
CA LYS A 84 -4.19 -16.08 20.88
C LYS A 84 -5.33 -15.09 20.69
N CYS A 85 -5.47 -14.47 19.53
CA CYS A 85 -6.67 -13.70 19.19
C CYS A 85 -7.73 -14.64 18.59
N ILE A 86 -8.52 -15.21 19.49
CA ILE A 86 -9.72 -15.98 19.22
C ILE A 86 -10.76 -15.10 18.49
N ARG A 87 -11.21 -15.58 17.33
CA ARG A 87 -12.49 -15.27 16.63
C ARG A 87 -12.68 -13.85 16.06
N THR A 88 -12.21 -13.65 14.83
CA THR A 88 -13.03 -13.08 13.74
C THR A 88 -12.59 -13.75 12.43
N SER A 89 -13.07 -14.98 12.21
CA SER A 89 -12.74 -15.83 11.06
C SER A 89 -13.26 -15.33 9.71
N ASP A 90 -14.03 -14.25 9.68
CA ASP A 90 -14.88 -13.95 8.53
C ASP A 90 -14.31 -12.84 7.62
N PHE A 91 -13.13 -12.30 7.96
CA PHE A 91 -12.50 -11.20 7.20
C PHE A 91 -11.11 -11.53 6.62
N PHE A 92 -10.57 -12.72 6.86
CA PHE A 92 -9.24 -13.11 6.40
C PHE A 92 -9.34 -14.07 5.23
N ASP A 93 -9.36 -13.56 4.00
CA ASP A 93 -9.28 -14.40 2.79
C ASP A 93 -7.90 -15.03 2.58
N GLY A 94 -6.99 -14.89 3.56
CA GLY A 94 -5.63 -15.39 3.48
C GLY A 94 -4.83 -14.75 2.35
N SER A 95 -5.29 -13.64 1.76
CA SER A 95 -4.65 -13.01 0.60
C SER A 95 -3.69 -11.88 0.94
N GLY A 96 -3.69 -11.39 2.19
CA GLY A 96 -2.83 -10.28 2.64
C GLY A 96 -3.45 -8.89 2.39
N VAL A 97 -4.57 -8.84 1.66
CA VAL A 97 -5.36 -7.63 1.41
C VAL A 97 -6.78 -7.87 1.92
N MET A 98 -7.38 -6.87 2.54
CA MET A 98 -8.74 -6.91 3.07
C MET A 98 -9.59 -5.81 2.45
N SER A 99 -10.91 -6.01 2.52
CA SER A 99 -11.89 -4.96 2.29
C SER A 99 -12.90 -4.89 3.43
N SER A 100 -13.33 -3.68 3.78
CA SER A 100 -14.36 -3.44 4.80
C SER A 100 -15.27 -2.29 4.40
N THR A 101 -16.44 -2.25 5.03
CA THR A 101 -17.26 -1.04 5.10
C THR A 101 -16.85 -0.23 6.34
N ASP A 102 -17.30 1.02 6.41
CA ASP A 102 -17.25 1.83 7.64
C ASP A 102 -15.85 2.14 8.19
N PHE A 103 -14.83 2.10 7.34
CA PHE A 103 -13.45 2.44 7.69
C PHE A 103 -12.91 1.65 8.89
N ALA A 104 -13.27 0.36 8.99
CA ALA A 104 -12.91 -0.50 10.11
C ALA A 104 -11.40 -0.46 10.45
N SER A 105 -10.53 -0.29 9.45
CA SER A 105 -9.08 -0.22 9.67
C SER A 105 -8.61 1.08 10.33
N HIS A 106 -9.46 2.10 10.43
CA HIS A 106 -9.18 3.39 11.06
C HIS A 106 -9.90 3.60 12.39
N GLN A 107 -10.70 2.62 12.84
CA GLN A 107 -11.36 2.70 14.14
C GLN A 107 -10.32 2.85 15.26
N ASN A 108 -10.60 3.75 16.20
CA ASN A 108 -9.72 4.07 17.35
C ASN A 108 -8.36 4.69 16.97
N LYS A 109 -8.15 5.13 15.73
CA LYS A 109 -6.93 5.84 15.32
C LYS A 109 -7.09 7.35 15.41
N GLN A 110 -6.01 8.03 15.72
CA GLN A 110 -6.00 9.49 15.84
C GLN A 110 -5.97 10.14 14.44
N GLN A 111 -6.51 11.37 14.36
CA GLN A 111 -6.43 12.21 13.17
C GLN A 111 -6.90 11.52 11.87
N PHE A 112 -8.03 10.82 11.97
CA PHE A 112 -8.64 10.16 10.81
C PHE A 112 -9.13 11.20 9.79
N GLN A 113 -8.72 11.03 8.54
CA GLN A 113 -9.08 11.91 7.43
C GLN A 113 -9.39 11.17 6.14
N ILE A 114 -10.34 11.71 5.38
CA ILE A 114 -10.70 11.25 4.04
C ILE A 114 -10.29 12.31 3.03
N ILE A 115 -9.49 11.90 2.04
CA ILE A 115 -8.97 12.76 0.98
C ILE A 115 -9.59 12.30 -0.33
N ASP A 116 -10.33 13.18 -1.01
CA ASP A 116 -10.86 12.89 -2.34
C ASP A 116 -9.71 12.85 -3.36
N ILE A 117 -9.61 11.74 -4.10
CA ILE A 117 -8.56 11.55 -5.12
C ILE A 117 -9.11 11.80 -6.51
N GLY A 118 -10.31 11.30 -6.80
CA GLY A 118 -10.94 11.44 -8.11
C GLY A 118 -11.98 10.37 -8.39
N TYR A 119 -12.11 9.99 -9.65
CA TYR A 119 -13.05 8.97 -10.10
C TYR A 119 -12.34 7.96 -11.00
N THR A 120 -12.92 6.76 -11.11
CA THR A 120 -12.40 5.69 -11.97
C THR A 120 -13.55 4.85 -12.54
N ASN A 121 -13.27 4.13 -13.63
CA ASN A 121 -14.19 3.09 -14.15
C ASN A 121 -13.88 1.70 -13.60
N LYS A 122 -12.83 1.58 -12.77
CA LYS A 122 -12.39 0.31 -12.20
C LYS A 122 -13.13 -0.01 -10.92
N THR A 123 -13.49 -1.28 -10.71
CA THR A 123 -14.16 -1.74 -9.48
C THR A 123 -13.15 -2.12 -8.40
N PRO A 124 -13.55 -2.22 -7.11
CA PRO A 124 -12.70 -2.76 -6.06
C PRO A 124 -12.13 -4.13 -6.43
N THR A 125 -12.96 -5.04 -6.95
CA THR A 125 -12.55 -6.39 -7.34
C THR A 125 -11.47 -6.38 -8.42
N GLN A 126 -11.56 -5.49 -9.42
CA GLN A 126 -10.54 -5.37 -10.45
C GLN A 126 -9.21 -4.87 -9.88
N MET A 127 -9.25 -3.93 -8.95
CA MET A 127 -8.05 -3.45 -8.25
C MET A 127 -7.42 -4.55 -7.40
N LEU A 128 -8.23 -5.23 -6.59
CA LEU A 128 -7.75 -6.33 -5.76
C LEU A 128 -7.16 -7.46 -6.62
N SER A 129 -7.83 -7.84 -7.71
CA SER A 129 -7.32 -8.84 -8.65
C SER A 129 -5.95 -8.45 -9.22
N ALA A 130 -5.77 -7.17 -9.60
CA ALA A 130 -4.50 -6.67 -10.13
C ALA A 130 -3.39 -6.60 -9.06
N LEU A 131 -3.72 -6.36 -7.80
CA LEU A 131 -2.74 -6.17 -6.73
C LEU A 131 -2.45 -7.42 -5.89
N ARG A 132 -3.35 -8.39 -5.83
CA ARG A 132 -3.28 -9.51 -4.88
C ARG A 132 -1.99 -10.32 -5.02
N GLY A 133 -1.56 -10.62 -6.25
CA GLY A 133 -0.29 -11.32 -6.50
C GLY A 133 0.95 -10.51 -6.06
N HIS A 134 0.83 -9.19 -5.93
CA HIS A 134 1.90 -8.34 -5.43
C HIS A 134 1.87 -8.18 -3.91
N PHE A 135 0.76 -8.48 -3.22
CA PHE A 135 0.55 -8.24 -1.78
C PHE A 135 0.08 -9.48 -1.03
N GLU A 136 0.75 -10.61 -1.26
CA GLU A 136 0.40 -11.90 -0.68
C GLU A 136 0.45 -11.94 0.86
N SER A 137 -0.32 -12.86 1.43
CA SER A 137 -0.33 -13.09 2.87
C SER A 137 1.02 -13.53 3.41
N GLY A 138 1.37 -13.00 4.58
CA GLY A 138 2.66 -13.26 5.20
C GLY A 138 3.84 -12.57 4.52
N THR A 139 3.61 -11.69 3.53
CA THR A 139 4.66 -10.85 2.93
C THR A 139 4.67 -9.42 3.46
N TYR A 140 3.73 -9.06 4.33
CA TYR A 140 3.66 -7.72 4.92
C TYR A 140 4.96 -7.39 5.67
N ASP A 141 5.51 -6.22 5.39
CA ASP A 141 6.67 -5.64 6.05
C ASP A 141 6.41 -4.17 6.37
N LEU A 142 6.72 -3.74 7.59
CA LEU A 142 6.37 -2.39 8.05
C LEU A 142 7.07 -1.27 7.25
N LEU A 143 8.24 -1.52 6.68
CA LEU A 143 9.06 -0.50 6.04
C LEU A 143 9.06 -0.60 4.52
N ARG A 144 8.94 -1.82 3.97
CA ARG A 144 9.03 -2.08 2.53
C ARG A 144 7.66 -2.28 1.89
N LYS A 145 6.82 -3.11 2.51
CA LYS A 145 5.59 -3.67 1.92
C LYS A 145 4.42 -3.59 2.90
N ASN A 146 3.93 -2.38 3.07
CA ASN A 146 2.91 -2.01 4.05
C ASN A 146 1.64 -1.44 3.37
N CYS A 147 0.72 -0.93 4.18
CA CYS A 147 -0.50 -0.25 3.73
C CYS A 147 -0.26 0.99 2.84
N ASN A 148 0.84 1.73 3.04
CA ASN A 148 1.19 2.91 2.22
C ASN A 148 1.68 2.50 0.83
N SER A 149 2.55 1.49 0.76
CA SER A 149 2.97 0.92 -0.53
C SER A 149 1.79 0.32 -1.31
N PHE A 150 0.84 -0.34 -0.61
CA PHE A 150 -0.40 -0.84 -1.21
C PHE A 150 -1.25 0.31 -1.75
N SER A 151 -1.49 1.34 -0.93
CA SER A 151 -2.29 2.50 -1.33
C SER A 151 -1.69 3.24 -2.52
N ASP A 152 -0.37 3.40 -2.60
CA ASP A 152 0.31 4.02 -3.76
C ASP A 152 0.06 3.21 -5.05
N CYS A 153 0.22 1.89 -5.01
CA CYS A 153 -0.05 1.01 -6.16
C CYS A 153 -1.53 1.05 -6.57
N ALA A 154 -2.44 1.04 -5.59
CA ALA A 154 -3.88 1.13 -5.80
C ALA A 154 -4.29 2.47 -6.42
N LEU A 155 -3.84 3.60 -5.88
CA LEU A 155 -4.12 4.92 -6.44
C LEU A 155 -3.59 5.07 -7.87
N TRP A 156 -2.43 4.48 -8.16
CA TRP A 156 -1.91 4.43 -9.54
C TRP A 156 -2.80 3.61 -10.47
N PHE A 157 -3.22 2.42 -10.04
CA PHE A 157 -4.09 1.56 -10.83
C PHE A 157 -5.44 2.22 -11.14
N LEU A 158 -6.05 2.88 -10.14
CA LEU A 158 -7.39 3.46 -10.25
C LEU A 158 -7.40 4.80 -10.98
N CYS A 159 -6.51 5.71 -10.60
CA CYS A 159 -6.55 7.12 -10.99
C CYS A 159 -5.25 7.64 -11.60
N LYS A 160 -4.21 6.79 -11.74
CA LYS A 160 -2.88 7.21 -12.21
C LYS A 160 -2.27 8.34 -11.38
N GLN A 161 -2.58 8.34 -10.08
CA GLN A 161 -2.03 9.29 -9.10
C GLN A 161 -1.11 8.56 -8.14
N ARG A 162 -0.10 9.28 -7.64
CA ARG A 162 0.84 8.79 -6.64
C ARG A 162 0.38 9.20 -5.24
N LEU A 163 0.67 8.35 -4.26
CA LEU A 163 0.46 8.69 -2.86
C LEU A 163 1.36 9.89 -2.47
N ASN A 164 0.80 10.83 -1.70
CA ASN A 164 1.57 11.99 -1.26
C ASN A 164 2.82 11.52 -0.48
N LYS A 165 3.98 12.08 -0.85
CA LYS A 165 5.30 11.73 -0.29
C LYS A 165 5.35 11.80 1.24
N GLN A 166 4.54 12.65 1.88
CA GLN A 166 4.47 12.74 3.34
C GLN A 166 4.10 11.41 4.01
N PHE A 167 3.22 10.62 3.38
CA PHE A 167 2.79 9.31 3.90
C PHE A 167 3.85 8.22 3.70
N ASN A 168 4.83 8.44 2.82
CA ASN A 168 5.94 7.55 2.53
C ASN A 168 7.24 7.96 3.25
N SER A 169 7.21 9.00 4.09
CA SER A 169 8.40 9.58 4.72
C SER A 169 9.15 8.57 5.61
N MET A 170 8.42 7.75 6.37
CA MET A 170 9.04 6.72 7.22
C MET A 170 9.73 5.61 6.44
N GLU A 171 9.22 5.22 5.27
CA GLU A 171 9.85 4.15 4.47
C GLU A 171 11.26 4.56 4.04
N LYS A 172 11.41 5.82 3.63
CA LYS A 172 12.70 6.38 3.22
C LYS A 172 13.67 6.51 4.38
N LEU A 173 13.21 7.09 5.49
CA LEU A 173 14.05 7.33 6.65
C LEU A 173 14.38 6.04 7.40
N GLY A 174 13.48 5.07 7.41
CA GLY A 174 13.68 3.75 8.01
C GLY A 174 14.89 3.04 7.40
N THR A 175 15.09 3.11 6.07
CA THR A 175 16.28 2.49 5.46
C THR A 175 17.61 3.08 5.94
N GLN A 176 17.66 4.33 6.41
CA GLN A 176 18.89 5.02 6.81
C GLN A 176 19.08 5.10 8.34
N MET A 177 18.02 5.37 9.11
CA MET A 177 18.09 5.64 10.55
C MET A 177 17.60 4.48 11.42
N MET A 178 16.77 3.59 10.91
CA MET A 178 16.18 2.53 11.74
C MET A 178 17.13 1.38 12.04
N SER A 179 18.23 1.18 11.32
CA SER A 179 19.24 0.19 11.75
C SER A 179 19.70 0.47 13.19
N THR A 180 19.80 1.74 13.57
CA THR A 180 20.18 2.18 14.92
C THR A 180 18.98 2.23 15.87
N MET A 181 17.83 2.79 15.46
CA MET A 181 16.64 2.87 16.34
C MET A 181 16.00 1.50 16.63
N MET A 182 16.15 0.54 15.72
CA MET A 182 15.51 -0.77 15.84
C MET A 182 16.29 -1.79 16.64
N GLN A 183 17.53 -1.49 17.03
CA GLN A 183 18.21 -2.28 18.07
C GLN A 183 17.40 -2.31 19.36
N ASN A 184 16.58 -1.27 19.62
CA ASN A 184 15.68 -1.19 20.76
C ASN A 184 14.20 -1.45 20.42
N SER A 185 13.88 -1.84 19.18
CA SER A 185 12.50 -2.12 18.76
C SER A 185 12.30 -3.60 18.51
N GLU A 186 11.11 -4.13 18.79
CA GLU A 186 10.75 -5.52 18.48
C GLU A 186 10.51 -5.79 16.98
N TYR A 187 10.84 -4.84 16.10
CA TYR A 187 10.66 -5.05 14.67
C TYR A 187 11.61 -6.11 14.15
N LYS A 188 11.01 -7.11 13.50
CA LYS A 188 11.70 -8.14 12.73
C LYS A 188 11.36 -7.91 11.25
N PRO A 189 12.33 -7.55 10.40
CA PRO A 189 12.13 -7.47 8.95
C PRO A 189 11.55 -8.77 8.41
N ASN A 190 10.65 -8.66 7.43
CA ASN A 190 10.12 -9.84 6.76
C ASN A 190 10.95 -10.15 5.51
N PRO A 191 11.75 -11.24 5.48
CA PRO A 191 12.62 -11.55 4.34
C PRO A 191 11.84 -11.78 3.04
N LYS A 192 10.54 -12.14 3.12
CA LYS A 192 9.69 -12.28 1.93
C LYS A 192 9.38 -10.95 1.23
N ALA A 193 9.65 -9.82 1.87
CA ALA A 193 9.50 -8.49 1.30
C ALA A 193 10.82 -7.89 0.77
N ASP A 194 11.94 -8.61 0.84
CA ASP A 194 13.25 -8.04 0.52
C ASP A 194 13.39 -7.59 -0.94
N ASN A 195 12.75 -8.33 -1.85
CA ASN A 195 12.75 -8.04 -3.27
C ASN A 195 11.52 -7.23 -3.71
N PHE A 196 10.71 -6.74 -2.77
CA PHE A 196 9.54 -5.93 -3.10
C PHE A 196 9.97 -4.54 -3.57
N ASP A 197 9.57 -4.18 -4.78
CA ASP A 197 9.82 -2.88 -5.39
C ASP A 197 8.49 -2.31 -5.90
N LYS A 198 7.98 -1.28 -5.20
CA LYS A 198 6.70 -0.66 -5.55
C LYS A 198 6.71 0.00 -6.93
N GLU A 199 7.85 0.50 -7.41
CA GLU A 199 7.93 1.14 -8.71
C GLU A 199 7.79 0.09 -9.82
N LYS A 200 8.37 -1.10 -9.65
CA LYS A 200 8.17 -2.23 -10.57
C LYS A 200 6.72 -2.69 -10.61
N VAL A 201 6.03 -2.72 -9.46
CA VAL A 201 4.60 -3.03 -9.40
C VAL A 201 3.77 -1.96 -10.13
N ILE A 202 4.05 -0.68 -9.88
CA ILE A 202 3.38 0.44 -10.56
C ILE A 202 3.59 0.38 -12.08
N GLU A 203 4.80 0.03 -12.51
CA GLU A 203 5.15 -0.14 -13.92
C GLU A 203 4.40 -1.31 -14.57
N SER A 204 4.30 -2.46 -13.88
CA SER A 204 3.56 -3.63 -14.38
C SER A 204 2.05 -3.41 -14.45
N LEU A 205 1.51 -2.50 -13.63
CA LEU A 205 0.10 -2.10 -13.66
C LEU A 205 -0.23 -1.11 -14.79
N ASP A 206 0.77 -0.58 -15.49
CA ASP A 206 0.54 0.30 -16.62
C ASP A 206 0.39 -0.48 -17.92
N THR A 207 -0.85 -0.66 -18.39
CA THR A 207 -1.11 -1.38 -19.65
C THR A 207 -0.41 -0.76 -20.86
N LYS A 208 -0.06 0.53 -20.79
CA LYS A 208 0.70 1.22 -21.83
C LYS A 208 2.20 0.88 -21.82
N SER A 209 2.76 0.48 -20.68
CA SER A 209 4.18 0.13 -20.58
C SER A 209 4.47 -1.20 -21.28
N VAL A 210 3.50 -2.14 -21.26
CA VAL A 210 3.60 -3.45 -21.91
C VAL A 210 3.92 -3.32 -23.40
N PHE A 211 3.32 -2.35 -24.08
CA PHE A 211 3.57 -2.12 -25.52
C PHE A 211 4.87 -1.38 -25.82
N LYS A 212 5.51 -0.76 -24.82
CA LYS A 212 6.78 -0.04 -25.01
C LYS A 212 8.00 -0.94 -24.85
N LYS A 213 7.90 -2.03 -24.09
CA LYS A 213 9.03 -2.91 -23.77
C LYS A 213 9.19 -4.09 -24.73
N THR A 214 8.17 -4.45 -25.50
CA THR A 214 8.32 -5.44 -26.56
C THR A 214 8.86 -4.75 -27.80
N ASP A 215 10.12 -5.01 -28.14
CA ASP A 215 10.82 -4.54 -29.34
C ASP A 215 10.24 -5.14 -30.64
N GLY A 216 8.93 -5.02 -30.86
CA GLY A 216 8.27 -5.53 -32.06
C GLY A 216 8.27 -7.06 -32.20
N LEU A 217 8.74 -7.81 -31.18
CA LEU A 217 8.70 -9.27 -31.13
C LEU A 217 7.25 -9.75 -31.01
N SER A 218 6.58 -9.82 -32.15
CA SER A 218 5.33 -10.56 -32.30
C SER A 218 5.58 -12.02 -31.91
N LEU A 219 4.65 -12.60 -31.16
CA LEU A 219 4.61 -13.95 -30.59
C LEU A 219 4.68 -15.11 -31.63
N GLY A 220 5.58 -15.05 -32.60
CA GLY A 220 5.79 -16.12 -33.58
C GLY A 220 6.07 -15.68 -35.02
N GLY A 221 6.52 -14.45 -35.29
CA GLY A 221 6.82 -14.08 -36.67
C GLY A 221 7.55 -12.77 -36.82
N THR A 222 8.54 -12.77 -37.71
CA THR A 222 9.23 -11.64 -38.37
C THR A 222 8.73 -10.26 -37.95
N ASN A 223 9.63 -9.40 -37.46
CA ASN A 223 9.38 -7.98 -37.19
C ASN A 223 8.59 -7.36 -38.36
N ALA A 224 7.31 -7.06 -38.11
CA ALA A 224 6.50 -6.30 -39.03
C ALA A 224 6.99 -4.85 -38.99
N GLN A 225 7.29 -4.28 -40.15
CA GLN A 225 7.85 -2.91 -40.23
C GLN A 225 6.76 -1.85 -40.01
N ASP A 226 5.48 -2.23 -40.13
CA ASP A 226 4.34 -1.32 -40.05
C ASP A 226 3.15 -1.90 -39.24
N VAL A 227 2.37 -0.99 -38.64
CA VAL A 227 1.16 -1.31 -37.86
C VAL A 227 0.08 -1.95 -38.73
N ASN A 228 -0.07 -1.53 -39.99
CA ASN A 228 -1.06 -2.15 -40.89
C ASN A 228 -0.68 -3.59 -41.23
N GLU A 229 0.62 -3.87 -41.35
CA GLU A 229 1.12 -5.23 -41.57
C GLU A 229 0.78 -6.14 -40.38
N MET A 230 0.96 -5.67 -39.13
CA MET A 230 0.53 -6.41 -37.94
C MET A 230 -0.98 -6.67 -37.91
N ARG A 231 -1.79 -5.69 -38.33
CA ARG A 231 -3.24 -5.82 -38.37
C ARG A 231 -3.69 -6.87 -39.38
N ASN A 232 -3.09 -6.87 -40.58
CA ASN A 232 -3.41 -7.83 -41.63
C ASN A 232 -2.98 -9.25 -41.24
N LYS A 233 -1.79 -9.43 -40.67
CA LYS A 233 -1.33 -10.75 -40.17
C LYS A 233 -2.24 -11.32 -39.07
N ARG A 234 -2.81 -10.46 -38.22
CA ARG A 234 -3.82 -10.89 -37.22
C ARG A 234 -5.12 -11.35 -37.87
N LEU A 235 -5.57 -10.68 -38.94
CA LEU A 235 -6.78 -11.08 -39.68
C LEU A 235 -6.57 -12.42 -40.40
N GLU A 236 -5.43 -12.62 -41.07
CA GLU A 236 -5.11 -13.91 -41.71
C GLU A 236 -5.05 -15.07 -40.70
N MET A 237 -4.45 -14.87 -39.53
CA MET A 237 -4.41 -15.91 -38.49
C MET A 237 -5.81 -16.28 -37.97
N LEU A 238 -6.73 -15.31 -37.91
CA LEU A 238 -8.11 -15.55 -37.51
C LEU A 238 -8.86 -16.32 -38.60
N GLU A 239 -8.72 -15.95 -39.87
CA GLU A 239 -9.32 -16.68 -41.00
C GLU A 239 -8.83 -18.13 -41.07
N LYS A 240 -7.52 -18.36 -40.89
CA LYS A 240 -6.96 -19.73 -40.85
C LYS A 240 -7.54 -20.58 -39.73
N ARG A 241 -7.80 -19.99 -38.55
CA ARG A 241 -8.42 -20.71 -37.43
C ARG A 241 -9.91 -20.98 -37.64
N MET A 242 -10.60 -20.16 -38.41
CA MET A 242 -12.02 -20.38 -38.71
C MET A 242 -12.24 -21.45 -39.78
N ASN A 243 -11.23 -21.73 -40.60
CA ASN A 243 -11.28 -22.71 -41.69
C ASN A 243 -10.67 -24.08 -41.30
N GLN A 244 -10.35 -24.30 -40.03
CA GLN A 244 -9.88 -25.59 -39.47
C GLN A 244 -10.96 -26.17 -38.55
#